data_AF-A0AAU3MAE4-F1
#
_entry.id   AF-A0AAU3MAE4-F1
#
_cell.length_a   1.000
_cell.length_b   1.000
_cell.length_c   1.000
_cell.angle_alpha   90.00
_cell.angle_beta   90.00
_cell.angle_gamma   90.00
#
_symmetry.space_group_name_H-M   'P 1'
#
loop_
_entity.id
_entity.type
_entity.pdbx_description
1 polymer ?
#
loop_
_entity_poly.entity_id
_entity_poly.type
_entity_poly.pdbx_seq_one_letter_code
_entity_poly.pdbx_strand_id
1 'polypeptide(L)'
;MGLRQSMGRTGSCYDNAAAESFFGLLKAEIGTTVWESHNQSRADVFQFIEVEYNRTRLRKHPVYGYVTPIETRALTAQALAPAA
;
A
#
# COMPACT_ATOMS: atom_id res chain seq x y z
N MET A 1 -20.08 -9.27 10.43
CA MET A 1 -18.92 -9.76 9.64
C MET A 1 -17.88 -10.57 10.45
N GLY A 2 -18.03 -10.84 11.76
CA GLY A 2 -17.18 -11.84 12.45
C GLY A 2 -15.66 -11.57 12.50
N LEU A 3 -15.22 -10.38 12.08
CA LEU A 3 -13.80 -10.00 12.06
C LEU A 3 -13.35 -9.58 13.46
N ARG A 4 -12.25 -10.16 13.94
CA ARG A 4 -11.64 -9.79 15.22
C ARG A 4 -10.81 -8.52 15.03
N GLN A 5 -11.16 -7.46 15.73
CA GLN A 5 -10.33 -6.25 15.77
C GLN A 5 -8.99 -6.55 16.46
N SER A 6 -7.90 -6.14 15.81
CA SER A 6 -6.56 -6.14 16.41
C SER A 6 -6.28 -4.73 16.89
N MET A 7 -6.32 -4.52 18.20
CA MET A 7 -5.84 -3.30 18.83
C MET A 7 -4.47 -3.66 19.38
N GLY A 8 -3.40 -3.25 18.69
CA GLY A 8 -2.02 -3.53 19.09
C GLY A 8 -1.73 -3.16 20.56
N ARG A 9 -0.58 -3.61 21.08
CA ARG A 9 -0.19 -3.29 22.47
C ARG A 9 -0.08 -1.77 22.65
N THR A 10 -0.58 -1.22 23.75
CA THR A 10 -0.37 0.19 24.10
C THR A 10 1.12 0.54 24.06
N GLY A 11 1.47 1.61 23.35
CA GLY A 11 2.85 2.04 23.12
C GLY A 11 3.58 1.32 21.99
N SER A 12 2.93 0.41 21.27
CA SER A 12 3.48 -0.25 20.07
C SER A 12 2.96 0.41 18.80
N CYS A 13 3.86 0.99 18.00
CA CYS A 13 3.52 1.69 16.76
C CYS A 13 3.52 0.79 15.51
N TYR A 14 3.90 -0.48 15.62
CA TYR A 14 4.10 -1.36 14.46
C TYR A 14 2.86 -1.50 13.56
N ASP A 15 1.67 -1.62 14.15
CA ASP A 15 0.40 -1.66 13.40
C ASP A 15 0.16 -0.36 12.61
N ASN A 16 0.54 0.80 13.15
CA ASN A 16 0.30 2.09 12.54
C ASN A 16 1.41 2.50 11.55
N ALA A 17 2.65 2.07 11.78
CA ALA A 17 3.82 2.51 11.02
C ALA A 17 3.67 2.25 9.50
N ALA A 18 3.07 1.14 9.11
CA ALA A 18 2.80 0.83 7.70
C ALA A 18 1.79 1.81 7.08
N ALA A 19 0.72 2.13 7.81
CA ALA A 19 -0.28 3.10 7.38
C ALA A 19 0.32 4.51 7.29
N GLU A 20 1.06 4.95 8.31
CA GLU A 20 1.74 6.25 8.32
C GLU A 20 2.70 6.41 7.16
N SER A 21 3.50 5.38 6.88
CA SER A 21 4.44 5.38 5.75
C SER A 21 3.70 5.52 4.40
N PHE A 22 2.59 4.80 4.23
CA PHE A 22 1.75 4.91 3.03
C PHE A 22 1.16 6.31 2.87
N PHE A 23 0.54 6.85 3.93
CA PHE A 23 -0.09 8.17 3.88
C PHE A 23 0.94 9.30 3.73
N GLY A 24 2.15 9.13 4.25
CA GLY A 24 3.27 10.03 4.02
C GLY A 24 3.64 10.10 2.54
N LEU A 25 3.80 8.95 1.88
CA LEU A 25 4.08 8.87 0.45
C LEU A 25 2.96 9.46 -0.40
N LEU A 26 1.70 9.06 -0.14
CA LEU A 26 0.54 9.57 -0.86
C LEU A 26 0.54 11.10 -0.89
N LYS A 27 0.61 11.74 0.30
CA LYS A 27 0.60 13.20 0.43
C LYS A 27 1.83 13.87 -0.18
N ALA A 28 2.99 13.22 -0.15
CA ALA A 28 4.21 13.77 -0.74
C ALA A 28 4.15 13.80 -2.27
N GLU A 29 3.49 12.82 -2.89
CA GLU A 29 3.54 12.64 -4.34
C GLU A 29 2.33 13.23 -5.07
N ILE A 30 1.11 13.01 -4.57
CA ILE A 30 -0.09 13.66 -5.15
C ILE A 30 -0.25 15.10 -4.66
N GLY A 31 0.50 15.47 -3.63
CA GLY A 31 0.46 16.77 -2.98
C GLY A 31 -0.64 16.89 -1.93
N THR A 32 -0.56 18.00 -1.18
CA THR A 32 -1.57 18.44 -0.21
C THR A 32 -2.35 19.65 -0.75
N THR A 33 -2.53 19.71 -2.07
CA THR A 33 -3.14 20.87 -2.75
C THR A 33 -4.66 20.91 -2.51
N VAL A 34 -5.28 22.03 -2.86
CA VAL A 34 -6.74 22.13 -2.86
C VAL A 34 -7.24 21.66 -4.21
N TRP A 35 -8.02 20.58 -4.20
CA TRP A 35 -8.76 20.13 -5.38
C TRP A 35 -10.00 20.99 -5.61
N GLU A 36 -10.30 21.25 -6.88
CA GLU A 36 -11.52 21.97 -7.29
C GLU A 36 -12.80 21.18 -6.96
N SER A 37 -12.72 19.85 -6.89
CA SER A 37 -13.83 18.99 -6.50
C SER A 37 -13.38 17.72 -5.80
N HIS A 38 -14.29 17.13 -5.02
CA HIS A 38 -14.08 15.82 -4.41
C HIS A 38 -13.92 14.69 -5.44
N ASN A 39 -14.49 14.84 -6.64
CA ASN A 39 -14.31 13.83 -7.68
C ASN A 39 -12.88 13.86 -8.26
N GLN A 40 -12.28 15.04 -8.39
CA GLN A 40 -10.88 15.15 -8.81
C GLN A 40 -9.96 14.49 -7.79
N SER A 41 -10.12 14.81 -6.49
CA SER A 41 -9.27 14.21 -5.45
C SER A 41 -9.41 12.69 -5.40
N ARG A 42 -10.63 12.15 -5.57
CA ARG A 42 -10.85 10.70 -5.67
C ARG A 42 -10.17 10.09 -6.88
N ALA A 43 -10.18 10.76 -8.04
CA ALA A 43 -9.53 10.27 -9.25
C ALA A 43 -8.00 10.22 -9.08
N ASP A 44 -7.41 11.28 -8.52
CA ASP A 44 -5.96 11.33 -8.28
C ASP A 44 -5.50 10.29 -7.26
N VAL A 45 -6.24 10.13 -6.15
CA VAL A 45 -5.97 9.07 -5.15
C VAL A 45 -6.08 7.68 -5.78
N PHE A 46 -7.10 7.46 -6.63
CA PHE A 46 -7.28 6.19 -7.31
C PHE A 46 -6.12 5.90 -8.28
N GLN A 47 -5.73 6.89 -9.09
CA GLN A 47 -4.60 6.78 -10.01
C GLN A 47 -3.31 6.47 -9.25
N PHE A 48 -3.05 7.18 -8.15
CA PHE A 48 -1.88 6.94 -7.33
C PHE A 48 -1.86 5.51 -6.79
N ILE A 49 -2.98 5.02 -6.23
CA ILE A 49 -3.03 3.67 -5.67
C ILE A 49 -2.83 2.62 -6.76
N GLU A 50 -3.64 2.68 -7.82
CA GLU A 50 -3.71 1.59 -8.80
C GLU A 50 -2.56 1.58 -9.78
N VAL A 51 -2.10 2.76 -10.21
CA VAL A 51 -1.06 2.87 -11.23
C VAL A 51 0.28 3.11 -10.55
N GLU A 52 0.45 4.25 -9.88
CA GLU A 52 1.76 4.71 -9.44
C GLU A 52 2.33 3.82 -8.32
N TYR A 53 1.52 3.52 -7.31
CA TYR A 53 1.94 2.75 -6.15
C TYR A 53 1.97 1.25 -6.45
N ASN A 54 0.84 0.67 -6.88
CA ASN A 54 0.73 -0.79 -6.99
C ASN A 54 1.44 -1.37 -8.21
N ARG A 55 1.44 -0.68 -9.36
CA ARG A 55 1.87 -1.25 -10.65
C ARG A 55 3.16 -0.67 -11.20
N THR A 56 3.52 0.55 -10.82
CA THR A 56 4.72 1.22 -11.38
C THR A 56 5.88 1.29 -10.40
N ARG A 57 5.61 1.49 -9.10
CA ARG A 57 6.68 1.69 -8.10
C ARG A 57 7.42 0.40 -7.78
N LEU A 58 8.69 0.34 -8.18
CA LEU A 58 9.60 -0.73 -7.78
C LEU A 58 10.03 -0.58 -6.31
N ARG A 59 9.98 -1.67 -5.56
CA ARG A 59 10.48 -1.77 -4.19
C ARG A 59 11.46 -2.93 -4.09
N LYS A 60 12.52 -2.73 -3.30
CA LYS A 60 13.47 -3.80 -3.02
C LYS A 60 12.82 -4.81 -2.07
N HIS A 61 12.53 -5.99 -2.59
CA HIS A 61 12.13 -7.17 -1.84
C HIS A 61 13.37 -8.02 -1.50
N PRO A 62 13.52 -8.52 -0.27
CA PRO A 62 14.70 -9.28 0.15
C PRO A 62 14.94 -10.55 -0.67
N VAL A 63 13.88 -11.17 -1.19
CA VAL A 63 13.97 -12.45 -1.93
C VAL A 63 13.91 -12.26 -3.44
N TYR A 64 13.18 -11.25 -3.93
CA TYR A 64 12.82 -11.13 -5.36
C TYR A 64 13.50 -9.94 -6.06
N GLY A 65 14.39 -9.23 -5.38
CA GLY A 65 15.03 -8.04 -5.93
C GLY A 65 14.05 -6.87 -6.04
N TYR A 66 14.12 -6.09 -7.10
CA TYR A 66 13.21 -4.95 -7.31
C TYR A 66 11.94 -5.40 -8.00
N VAL A 67 10.82 -5.35 -7.28
CA VAL A 67 9.49 -5.74 -7.77
C VAL A 67 8.44 -4.74 -7.29
N THR A 68 7.34 -4.64 -8.01
CA THR A 68 6.20 -3.80 -7.63
C THR A 68 5.38 -4.44 -6.49
N PRO A 69 4.53 -3.67 -5.78
CA PRO A 69 3.64 -4.25 -4.77
C PRO A 69 2.69 -5.31 -5.34
N ILE A 70 2.19 -5.15 -6.57
CA ILE A 70 1.32 -6.14 -7.19
C ILE A 70 2.08 -7.43 -7.53
N GLU A 71 3.31 -7.33 -8.05
CA GLU A 71 4.17 -8.49 -8.30
C GLU A 71 4.54 -9.19 -6.99
N THR A 72 4.88 -8.43 -5.95
CA THR A 72 5.15 -8.98 -4.61
C THR A 72 3.97 -9.81 -4.12
N ARG A 73 2.74 -9.27 -4.22
CA ARG A 73 1.52 -10.00 -3.83
C ARG A 73 1.34 -11.28 -4.65
N ALA A 74 1.55 -11.22 -5.97
CA ALA A 74 1.42 -12.38 -6.84
C ALA A 74 2.45 -13.46 -6.51
N LEU A 75 3.72 -13.08 -6.30
CA LEU A 75 4.82 -13.99 -5.96
C LEU A 75 4.61 -14.64 -4.59
N THR A 76 4.22 -13.86 -3.58
CA THR A 76 3.93 -14.39 -2.23
C THR A 76 2.71 -15.31 -2.23
N ALA A 77 1.65 -14.98 -2.98
CA ALA A 77 0.48 -15.85 -3.09
C ALA A 77 0.81 -17.19 -3.75
N GLN A 78 1.65 -17.19 -4.80
CA GLN A 78 2.15 -18.42 -5.43
C GLN A 78 3.02 -19.23 -4.47
N ALA A 79 3.85 -18.59 -3.66
CA ALA A 79 4.69 -19.28 -2.67
C ALA A 79 3.88 -19.91 -1.51
N LEU A 80 2.70 -19.37 -1.19
CA LEU A 80 1.77 -19.97 -0.22
C LEU A 80 0.90 -21.09 -0.80
N ALA A 81 0.84 -21.25 -2.13
CA ALA A 81 0.15 -22.38 -2.73
C ALA A 81 0.95 -23.67 -2.44
N PRO A 82 0.35 -24.71 -1.85
CA PRO A 82 1.07 -25.95 -1.58
C PRO A 82 1.57 -26.56 -2.90
N ALA A 83 2.82 -27.04 -2.90
CA ALA A 83 3.31 -27.89 -3.97
C ALA A 83 2.40 -29.13 -4.04
N ALA A 84 1.80 -29.37 -5.20
CA ALA A 84 0.99 -30.55 -5.48
C ALA A 84 1.83 -31.83 -5.39
#